data_AF-A0A0V1PV36-F1
#
_entry.id   AF-A0A0V1PV36-F1
#
_cell.length_a   1.000
_cell.length_b   1.000
_cell.length_c   1.000
_cell.angle_alpha   90.00
_cell.angle_beta   90.00
_cell.angle_gamma   90.00
#
_symmetry.space_group_name_H-M   'P 1'
#
loop_
_entity.id
_entity.type
_entity.pdbx_description
1 polymer ?
#
loop_
_entity_poly.entity_id
_entity_poly.type
_entity_poly.pdbx_seq_one_letter_code
_entity_poly.pdbx_strand_id
1 'polypeptide(L)'
;MTKPSNCSVTVATGKLDEDNAVRKRIENIFKSNPILQGVSVILKSKSLPLNIDKLLENIRKIDLNEFEKLPELLQEVSGYKSKGFITIEGIPLHQVWDDSSLDITDSIQFNSVTNQIKIKLNKSTFESSPNVFDNRKGILIKKIMESKKGHGALNHVSYSYLITMSTLEEGISHEVHHLIKSVFKYSSVKVRTNCANNISCLRDVNKIIGNSTIIPLKLNIRDYPIFNVDFQEANQAIYEYLTLLHINSPQLTENIDDYISSYKIPEYLAQNTEHLQELYKYTFDEIDFSVLDSLMRSNCLSISAYATDSHIMILNTQNTLVLWECQ
;
A
#
# COMPACT_ATOMS: atom_id res chain seq x y z
N MET A 1 30.98 -3.83 -0.09
CA MET A 1 30.13 -4.32 1.01
C MET A 1 28.74 -3.72 0.85
N THR A 2 27.87 -4.43 0.15
CA THR A 2 26.46 -4.08 -0.01
C THR A 2 25.77 -4.22 1.34
N LYS A 3 25.07 -3.17 1.80
CA LYS A 3 24.16 -3.29 2.94
C LYS A 3 23.21 -4.46 2.65
N PRO A 4 22.90 -5.33 3.62
CA PRO A 4 21.81 -6.28 3.42
C PRO A 4 20.56 -5.47 3.09
N SER A 5 19.90 -5.82 1.99
CA SER A 5 18.55 -5.32 1.70
C SER A 5 17.70 -5.60 2.94
N ASN A 6 16.94 -4.61 3.43
CA ASN A 6 16.01 -4.76 4.56
C ASN A 6 14.77 -5.59 4.14
N CYS A 7 15.00 -6.74 3.52
CA CYS A 7 13.98 -7.66 3.05
C CYS A 7 13.89 -8.81 4.05
N SER A 8 12.76 -8.92 4.75
CA SER A 8 12.45 -10.12 5.52
C SER A 8 11.73 -11.13 4.63
N VAL A 9 12.01 -12.41 4.82
CA VAL A 9 11.55 -13.50 3.95
C VAL A 9 10.85 -14.53 4.82
N THR A 10 9.64 -14.91 4.44
CA THR A 10 8.89 -15.99 5.09
C THR A 10 8.49 -17.03 4.04
N VAL A 11 8.88 -18.28 4.26
CA VAL A 11 8.62 -19.40 3.35
C VAL A 11 7.72 -20.40 4.05
N ALA A 12 6.67 -20.85 3.37
CA ALA A 12 5.85 -21.98 3.78
C ALA A 12 5.92 -23.08 2.72
N THR A 13 6.21 -24.32 3.15
CA THR A 13 6.49 -25.46 2.25
C THR A 13 5.27 -26.37 2.04
N GLY A 14 4.05 -25.80 2.07
CA GLY A 14 2.81 -26.54 1.85
C GLY A 14 2.32 -27.33 3.06
N LYS A 15 3.00 -27.22 4.22
CA LYS A 15 2.42 -27.64 5.51
C LYS A 15 1.37 -26.63 5.93
N LEU A 16 0.18 -27.11 6.31
CA LEU A 16 -0.97 -26.28 6.67
C LEU A 16 -0.62 -25.21 7.71
N ASP A 17 0.19 -25.54 8.72
CA ASP A 17 0.57 -24.61 9.78
C ASP A 17 1.53 -23.51 9.30
N GLU A 18 2.46 -23.85 8.39
CA GLU A 18 3.38 -22.89 7.78
C GLU A 18 2.61 -21.94 6.84
N ASP A 19 1.70 -22.48 6.03
CA ASP A 19 0.83 -21.71 5.14
C ASP A 19 -0.05 -20.74 5.93
N ASN A 20 -0.63 -21.21 7.04
CA ASN A 20 -1.42 -20.38 7.95
C ASN A 20 -0.57 -19.26 8.58
N ALA A 21 0.68 -19.54 8.93
CA ALA A 21 1.59 -18.53 9.47
C ALA A 21 1.91 -17.43 8.44
N VAL A 22 2.20 -17.80 7.18
CA VAL A 22 2.46 -16.81 6.11
C VAL A 22 1.20 -16.02 5.79
N ARG A 23 0.04 -16.66 5.67
CA ARG A 23 -1.25 -15.97 5.44
C ARG A 23 -1.59 -15.00 6.55
N LYS A 24 -1.37 -15.38 7.81
CA LYS A 24 -1.56 -14.48 8.96
C LYS A 24 -0.59 -13.30 8.94
N ARG A 25 0.64 -13.51 8.49
CA ARG A 25 1.64 -12.43 8.33
C ARG A 25 1.25 -11.46 7.23
N ILE A 26 0.84 -11.98 6.07
CA ILE A 26 0.18 -11.24 4.98
C ILE A 26 -0.95 -10.39 5.56
N GLU A 27 -1.94 -11.01 6.22
CA GLU A 27 -3.06 -10.29 6.85
C GLU A 27 -2.62 -9.15 7.77
N ASN A 28 -1.57 -9.34 8.58
CA ASN A 28 -1.09 -8.29 9.48
C ASN A 28 -0.44 -7.11 8.74
N ILE A 29 0.33 -7.39 7.68
CA ILE A 29 0.93 -6.35 6.84
C ILE A 29 -0.16 -5.49 6.20
N PHE A 30 -1.21 -6.14 5.67
CA PHE A 30 -2.29 -5.44 5.00
C PHE A 30 -3.33 -4.84 5.96
N LYS A 31 -3.49 -5.36 7.18
CA LYS A 31 -4.23 -4.62 8.23
C LYS A 31 -3.56 -3.29 8.56
N SER A 32 -2.22 -3.27 8.51
CA SER A 32 -1.43 -2.06 8.72
C SER A 32 -1.45 -1.15 7.48
N ASN A 33 -1.66 -1.72 6.29
CA ASN A 33 -1.72 -1.06 4.99
C ASN A 33 -2.97 -1.51 4.20
N PRO A 34 -4.16 -0.97 4.52
CA PRO A 34 -5.43 -1.47 3.95
C PRO A 34 -5.56 -1.22 2.44
N ILE A 35 -4.78 -0.27 1.92
CA ILE A 35 -4.72 0.07 0.52
C ILE A 35 -3.30 -0.16 0.04
N LEU A 36 -3.19 -0.95 -1.02
CA LEU A 36 -1.94 -1.16 -1.72
C LEU A 36 -1.90 -0.26 -2.94
N GLN A 37 -0.73 0.32 -3.17
CA GLN A 37 -0.43 1.15 -4.32
C GLN A 37 0.36 0.33 -5.34
N GLY A 38 0.07 0.52 -6.63
CA GLY A 38 0.83 -0.09 -7.73
C GLY A 38 0.94 -1.61 -7.60
N VAL A 39 -0.18 -2.33 -7.63
CA VAL A 39 -0.17 -3.80 -7.55
C VAL A 39 -0.06 -4.41 -8.93
N SER A 40 0.87 -5.34 -9.08
CA SER A 40 1.11 -6.13 -10.27
C SER A 40 0.87 -7.61 -9.95
N VAL A 41 0.02 -8.28 -10.71
CA VAL A 41 -0.32 -9.69 -10.52
C VAL A 41 -0.04 -10.47 -11.79
N ILE A 42 0.56 -11.64 -11.66
CA ILE A 42 0.82 -12.56 -12.79
C ILE A 42 -0.03 -13.81 -12.64
N LEU A 43 -0.84 -14.08 -13.66
CA LEU A 43 -1.78 -15.20 -13.74
C LEU A 43 -1.51 -16.06 -14.97
N LYS A 44 -1.88 -17.35 -14.90
CA LYS A 44 -1.90 -18.26 -16.06
C LYS A 44 -3.18 -18.13 -16.90
N SER A 45 -3.87 -16.99 -16.82
CA SER A 45 -5.19 -16.77 -17.41
C SER A 45 -5.33 -15.35 -17.95
N LYS A 46 -5.93 -15.23 -19.13
CA LYS A 46 -6.27 -13.95 -19.79
C LYS A 46 -7.47 -13.23 -19.16
N SER A 47 -8.24 -13.91 -18.32
CA SER A 47 -9.31 -13.30 -17.53
C SER A 47 -9.00 -13.34 -16.03
N LEU A 48 -9.36 -12.27 -15.32
CA LEU A 48 -9.42 -12.28 -13.87
C LEU A 48 -10.55 -13.22 -13.38
N PRO A 49 -10.41 -13.80 -12.18
CA PRO A 49 -11.51 -14.45 -11.50
C PRO A 49 -12.68 -13.49 -11.27
N LEU A 50 -13.92 -13.94 -11.53
CA LEU A 50 -15.15 -13.13 -11.39
C LEU A 50 -15.32 -12.43 -10.03
N ASN A 51 -14.83 -13.03 -8.95
CA ASN A 51 -14.91 -12.42 -7.61
C ASN A 51 -14.02 -11.18 -7.50
N ILE A 52 -12.92 -11.14 -8.22
CA ILE A 52 -11.93 -10.06 -8.18
C ILE A 52 -12.46 -8.84 -8.93
N ASP A 53 -13.04 -9.03 -10.11
CA ASP A 53 -13.69 -7.96 -10.88
C ASP A 53 -14.76 -7.25 -10.04
N LYS A 54 -15.62 -8.02 -9.37
CA LYS A 54 -16.64 -7.48 -8.47
C LYS A 54 -16.06 -6.71 -7.29
N LEU A 55 -14.94 -7.15 -6.72
CA LEU A 55 -14.30 -6.46 -5.59
C LEU A 55 -13.67 -5.14 -6.02
N LEU A 56 -13.11 -5.09 -7.23
CA LEU A 56 -12.50 -3.87 -7.79
C LEU A 56 -13.55 -2.79 -8.10
N GLU A 57 -14.72 -3.19 -8.63
CA GLU A 57 -15.84 -2.26 -8.87
C GLU A 57 -16.39 -1.61 -7.59
N ASN A 58 -16.20 -2.25 -6.44
CA ASN A 58 -16.72 -1.73 -5.17
C ASN A 58 -15.88 -0.59 -4.60
N ILE A 59 -14.59 -0.49 -4.96
CA ILE A 59 -13.70 0.55 -4.42
C ILE A 59 -14.02 1.88 -5.10
N ARG A 60 -14.40 2.87 -4.29
CA ARG A 60 -14.66 4.24 -4.74
C ARG A 60 -13.59 5.17 -4.20
N LYS A 61 -13.04 6.00 -5.08
CA LYS A 61 -12.19 7.14 -4.72
C LYS A 61 -13.00 8.42 -4.88
N ILE A 62 -12.98 9.25 -3.85
CA ILE A 62 -13.76 10.48 -3.77
C ILE A 62 -12.80 11.59 -3.37
N ASP A 63 -12.66 12.59 -4.23
CA ASP A 63 -11.84 13.78 -3.96
C ASP A 63 -12.76 14.96 -3.62
N LEU A 64 -12.56 15.50 -2.42
CA LEU A 64 -13.29 16.64 -1.85
C LEU A 64 -12.33 17.82 -1.74
N ASN A 65 -12.44 18.74 -2.70
CA ASN A 65 -11.71 20.00 -2.62
C ASN A 65 -12.47 20.97 -1.71
N GLU A 66 -11.73 21.75 -0.91
CA GLU A 66 -12.28 22.78 -0.03
C GLU A 66 -13.28 22.23 1.01
N PHE A 67 -12.96 21.08 1.61
CA PHE A 67 -13.86 20.41 2.54
C PHE A 67 -13.77 20.99 3.95
N GLU A 68 -14.81 21.70 4.36
CA GLU A 68 -14.89 22.32 5.70
C GLU A 68 -15.28 21.34 6.82
N LYS A 69 -15.94 20.24 6.47
CA LYS A 69 -16.59 19.32 7.43
C LYS A 69 -15.76 18.06 7.73
N LEU A 70 -14.43 18.15 7.65
CA LEU A 70 -13.52 17.02 7.92
C LEU A 70 -13.73 16.42 9.32
N PRO A 71 -13.87 17.20 10.40
CA PRO A 71 -14.14 16.66 11.73
C PRO A 71 -15.46 15.87 11.79
N GLU A 72 -16.52 16.37 11.16
CA GLU A 72 -17.83 15.73 11.13
C GLU A 72 -17.80 14.42 10.33
N LEU A 73 -17.06 14.39 9.20
CA LEU A 73 -16.83 13.18 8.42
C LEU A 73 -16.08 12.12 9.25
N LEU A 74 -15.01 12.51 9.92
CA LEU A 74 -14.24 11.60 10.77
C LEU A 74 -15.09 11.08 11.93
N GLN A 75 -15.91 11.93 12.54
CA GLN A 75 -16.83 11.53 13.62
C GLN A 75 -17.86 10.52 13.12
N GLU A 76 -18.53 10.78 11.99
CA GLU A 76 -19.52 9.87 11.39
C GLU A 76 -18.90 8.51 11.08
N VAL A 77 -17.71 8.51 10.47
CA VAL A 77 -17.05 7.28 10.04
C VAL A 77 -16.46 6.51 11.22
N SER A 78 -15.95 7.18 12.26
CA SER A 78 -15.43 6.52 13.47
C SER A 78 -16.53 5.77 14.26
N GLY A 79 -17.78 6.26 14.21
CA GLY A 79 -18.93 5.58 14.81
C GLY A 79 -19.45 4.39 14.00
N TYR A 80 -18.93 4.18 12.79
CA TYR A 80 -19.45 3.21 11.84
C TYR A 80 -18.87 1.82 12.08
N LYS A 81 -19.70 0.90 12.62
CA LYS A 81 -19.38 -0.54 12.68
C LYS A 81 -19.72 -1.22 11.36
N SER A 82 -19.09 -0.82 10.25
CA SER A 82 -19.26 -1.51 8.97
C SER A 82 -18.29 -2.68 8.82
N LYS A 83 -18.66 -3.66 7.98
CA LYS A 83 -17.75 -4.73 7.53
C LYS A 83 -16.76 -4.27 6.44
N GLY A 84 -16.86 -3.03 5.95
CA GLY A 84 -16.00 -2.49 4.90
C GLY A 84 -14.87 -1.61 5.43
N PHE A 85 -14.03 -1.14 4.52
CA PHE A 85 -12.95 -0.21 4.84
C PHE A 85 -13.30 1.20 4.39
N ILE A 86 -12.85 2.17 5.18
CA ILE A 86 -12.90 3.59 4.88
C ILE A 86 -11.54 4.16 5.29
N THR A 87 -10.86 4.76 4.33
CA THR A 87 -9.65 5.53 4.56
C THR A 87 -9.92 6.98 4.16
N ILE A 88 -9.59 7.89 5.07
CA ILE A 88 -9.72 9.34 4.84
C ILE A 88 -8.34 9.93 4.97
N GLU A 89 -7.93 10.72 3.98
CA GLU A 89 -6.69 11.49 3.99
C GLU A 89 -7.04 12.96 3.78
N GLY A 90 -6.47 13.84 4.58
CA GLY A 90 -6.69 15.27 4.50
C GLY A 90 -5.38 16.03 4.57
N ILE A 91 -5.26 17.06 3.74
CA ILE A 91 -4.17 18.05 3.79
C ILE A 91 -4.78 19.45 3.76
N PRO A 92 -4.22 20.42 4.49
CA PRO A 92 -4.71 21.79 4.46
C PRO A 92 -4.61 22.36 3.04
N LEU A 93 -5.67 23.01 2.57
CA LEU A 93 -5.78 23.47 1.19
C LEU A 93 -4.66 24.44 0.78
N HIS A 94 -4.24 25.31 1.70
CA HIS A 94 -3.14 26.26 1.46
C HIS A 94 -1.82 25.54 1.11
N GLN A 95 -1.58 24.35 1.66
CA GLN A 95 -0.38 23.56 1.36
C GLN A 95 -0.43 22.84 0.01
N VAL A 96 -1.64 22.70 -0.59
CA VAL A 96 -1.80 22.12 -1.94
C VAL A 96 -1.39 23.11 -3.02
N TRP A 97 -1.60 24.41 -2.79
CA TRP A 97 -1.34 25.46 -3.77
C TRP A 97 0.12 25.92 -3.79
N ASP A 98 0.83 25.80 -2.67
CA ASP A 98 2.16 26.40 -2.54
C ASP A 98 3.29 25.59 -3.21
N ASP A 99 3.05 24.36 -3.68
CA ASP A 99 3.98 23.45 -4.41
C ASP A 99 5.42 23.34 -3.80
N SER A 100 5.60 23.83 -2.58
CA SER A 100 6.90 24.02 -1.94
C SER A 100 7.26 22.76 -1.17
N SER A 101 7.99 21.85 -1.85
CA SER A 101 8.59 20.63 -1.31
C SER A 101 7.70 19.81 -0.33
N LEU A 102 7.18 18.69 -0.84
CA LEU A 102 6.41 17.63 -0.17
C LEU A 102 6.99 17.09 1.16
N ASP A 103 8.18 17.51 1.58
CA ASP A 103 8.87 17.00 2.77
C ASP A 103 8.27 17.51 4.10
N ILE A 104 7.41 18.55 4.08
CA ILE A 104 6.90 19.21 5.31
C ILE A 104 5.42 19.60 5.17
N THR A 105 4.53 18.64 4.91
CA THR A 105 3.08 18.90 4.89
C THR A 105 2.40 18.41 6.17
N ASP A 106 1.56 19.26 6.74
CA ASP A 106 0.61 18.84 7.76
C ASP A 106 -0.40 17.89 7.08
N SER A 107 -0.67 16.75 7.71
CA SER A 107 -1.60 15.78 7.15
C SER A 107 -2.37 15.06 8.25
N ILE A 108 -3.57 14.62 7.89
CA ILE A 108 -4.41 13.77 8.72
C ILE A 108 -4.81 12.54 7.93
N GLN A 109 -4.75 11.39 8.58
CA GLN A 109 -5.20 10.12 8.04
C GLN A 109 -6.08 9.40 9.06
N PHE A 110 -7.17 8.82 8.59
CA PHE A 110 -7.99 7.89 9.36
C PHE A 110 -8.12 6.57 8.60
N ASN A 111 -8.09 5.47 9.36
CA ASN A 111 -8.26 4.12 8.83
C ASN A 111 -9.28 3.35 9.70
N SER A 112 -10.40 2.95 9.10
CA SER A 112 -11.47 2.20 9.81
C SER A 112 -11.08 0.76 10.19
N VAL A 113 -10.04 0.19 9.58
CA VAL A 113 -9.56 -1.16 9.90
C VAL A 113 -8.82 -1.15 11.24
N THR A 114 -7.97 -0.15 11.45
CA THR A 114 -7.24 0.04 12.72
C THR A 114 -8.00 0.92 13.71
N ASN A 115 -9.03 1.63 13.26
CA ASN A 115 -9.74 2.67 14.00
C ASN A 115 -8.82 3.73 14.59
N GLN A 116 -7.75 4.07 13.85
CA GLN A 116 -6.76 5.05 14.26
C GLN A 116 -6.85 6.32 13.42
N ILE A 117 -6.68 7.46 14.10
CA ILE A 117 -6.40 8.74 13.48
C ILE A 117 -4.90 9.03 13.67
N LYS A 118 -4.22 9.36 12.58
CA LYS A 118 -2.83 9.80 12.56
C LYS A 118 -2.78 11.23 12.04
N ILE A 119 -2.24 12.15 12.83
CA ILE A 119 -2.05 13.55 12.46
C ILE A 119 -0.56 13.83 12.45
N LYS A 120 -0.01 14.20 11.30
CA LYS A 120 1.36 14.66 11.15
C LYS A 120 1.32 16.18 11.10
N LEU A 121 2.01 16.83 12.03
CA LEU A 121 2.16 18.28 12.06
C LEU A 121 3.62 18.66 11.93
N ASN A 122 3.93 19.67 11.14
CA ASN A 122 5.25 20.29 11.14
C ASN A 122 5.51 20.98 12.49
N LYS A 123 6.77 21.28 12.77
CA LYS A 123 7.17 21.87 14.06
C LYS A 123 6.39 23.15 14.41
N SER A 124 6.28 24.10 13.48
CA SER A 124 5.58 25.37 13.73
C SER A 124 4.09 25.19 13.97
N THR A 125 3.42 24.31 13.20
CA THR A 125 2.00 24.01 13.36
C THR A 125 1.75 23.29 14.67
N PHE A 126 2.63 22.36 15.07
CA PHE A 126 2.53 21.68 16.36
C PHE A 126 2.70 22.65 17.55
N GLU A 127 3.71 23.52 17.51
CA GLU A 127 4.00 24.48 18.59
C GLU A 127 2.95 25.59 18.70
N SER A 128 2.28 25.94 17.60
CA SER A 128 1.18 26.92 17.58
C SER A 128 -0.21 26.30 17.78
N SER A 129 -0.31 24.97 17.72
CA SER A 129 -1.56 24.27 17.96
C SER A 129 -1.95 24.37 19.45
N PRO A 130 -3.27 24.32 19.75
CA PRO A 130 -3.72 24.26 21.13
C PRO A 130 -3.03 23.11 21.86
N ASN A 131 -2.65 23.30 23.13
CA ASN A 131 -1.95 22.27 23.89
C ASN A 131 -2.92 21.16 24.34
N VAL A 132 -3.37 20.35 23.39
CA VAL A 132 -4.46 19.38 23.54
C VAL A 132 -4.01 17.97 23.95
N PHE A 133 -2.70 17.76 24.10
CA PHE A 133 -2.13 16.40 24.21
C PHE A 133 -1.47 16.08 25.55
N ASP A 134 -1.37 17.03 26.47
CA ASP A 134 -0.82 16.78 27.79
C ASP A 134 -1.77 15.86 28.58
N ASN A 135 -1.30 14.64 28.85
CA ASN A 135 -1.89 13.65 29.78
C ASN A 135 -3.16 12.88 29.36
N ARG A 136 -3.46 12.73 28.06
CA ARG A 136 -4.60 11.88 27.64
C ARG A 136 -4.23 10.43 27.38
N LYS A 137 -4.99 9.52 28.00
CA LYS A 137 -4.96 8.09 27.68
C LYS A 137 -5.31 7.90 26.19
N GLY A 138 -4.56 7.05 25.50
CA GLY A 138 -4.85 6.68 24.11
C GLY A 138 -4.29 7.62 23.04
N ILE A 139 -3.54 8.68 23.42
CA ILE A 139 -2.82 9.54 22.47
C ILE A 139 -1.31 9.28 22.59
N LEU A 140 -0.66 9.01 21.46
CA LEU A 140 0.79 8.85 21.33
C LEU A 140 1.34 9.97 20.45
N ILE A 141 2.32 10.72 20.96
CA ILE A 141 3.05 11.73 20.18
C ILE A 141 4.48 11.25 19.95
N LYS A 142 4.90 11.20 18.69
CA LYS A 142 6.27 10.86 18.28
C LYS A 142 6.87 12.02 17.49
N LYS A 143 8.01 12.53 17.95
CA LYS A 143 8.82 13.49 17.18
C LYS A 143 9.60 12.73 16.11
N ILE A 144 9.47 13.16 14.86
CA ILE A 144 10.09 12.57 13.66
C ILE A 144 11.06 13.59 13.05
N MET A 145 12.24 13.15 12.68
CA MET A 145 13.21 13.95 11.92
C MET A 145 13.02 13.66 10.43
N GLU A 146 12.62 14.66 9.65
CA GLU A 146 12.26 14.48 8.23
C GLU A 146 13.48 14.66 7.33
N SER A 147 14.27 15.71 7.56
CA SER A 147 15.45 15.98 6.73
C SER A 147 16.57 16.63 7.53
N LYS A 148 17.80 16.34 7.11
CA LYS A 148 19.02 17.02 7.55
C LYS A 148 19.72 17.56 6.31
N LYS A 149 19.55 18.86 6.04
CA LYS A 149 20.22 19.55 4.92
C LYS A 149 21.35 20.42 5.47
N GLY A 150 22.58 20.17 4.99
CA GLY A 150 23.79 20.92 5.38
C GLY A 150 25.09 20.10 5.29
N HIS A 151 26.23 20.78 5.15
CA HIS A 151 27.58 20.24 5.34
C HIS A 151 28.30 21.13 6.37
N GLY A 152 28.93 20.54 7.38
CA GLY A 152 29.62 21.27 8.45
C GLY A 152 28.73 21.71 9.63
N ALA A 153 29.00 22.88 10.20
CA ALA A 153 28.41 23.37 11.46
C ALA A 153 26.96 23.92 11.34
N LEU A 154 26.44 24.09 10.13
CA LEU A 154 25.07 24.57 9.87
C LEU A 154 24.22 23.40 9.34
N ASN A 155 23.78 22.54 10.25
CA ASN A 155 22.80 21.50 9.93
C ASN A 155 21.40 22.06 10.16
N HIS A 156 20.64 22.29 9.08
CA HIS A 156 19.21 22.53 9.20
C HIS A 156 18.51 21.17 9.35
N VAL A 157 17.93 20.95 10.53
CA VAL A 157 17.14 19.75 10.83
C VAL A 157 15.67 20.14 10.84
N SER A 158 14.88 19.53 9.96
CA SER A 158 13.42 19.67 10.00
C SER A 158 12.80 18.54 10.83
N TYR A 159 11.82 18.91 11.65
CA TYR A 159 11.08 17.99 12.49
C TYR A 159 9.59 18.08 12.21
N SER A 160 8.93 16.93 12.33
CA SER A 160 7.48 16.80 12.39
C SER A 160 7.08 16.04 13.65
N TYR A 161 5.81 16.14 14.02
CA TYR A 161 5.21 15.47 15.16
C TYR A 161 4.08 14.59 14.63
N LEU A 162 4.22 13.28 14.82
CA LEU A 162 3.18 12.31 14.51
C LEU A 162 2.36 12.02 15.76
N ILE A 163 1.08 12.35 15.70
CA ILE A 163 0.10 12.18 16.76
C ILE A 163 -0.81 11.04 16.35
N THR A 164 -0.80 9.94 17.10
CA THR A 164 -1.63 8.76 16.83
C THR A 164 -2.63 8.57 17.96
N MET A 165 -3.88 8.32 17.61
CA MET A 165 -4.96 8.09 18.58
C MET A 165 -5.92 7.01 18.10
N SER A 166 -6.52 6.29 19.06
CA SER A 166 -7.56 5.29 18.81
C SER A 166 -8.95 5.87 19.00
N THR A 167 -9.90 5.48 18.15
CA THR A 167 -11.32 5.91 18.23
C THR A 167 -12.25 4.88 18.88
N LEU A 168 -11.71 3.75 19.35
CA LEU A 168 -12.48 2.58 19.78
C LEU A 168 -13.33 2.75 21.05
N GLU A 169 -12.99 3.71 21.93
CA GLU A 169 -13.57 3.77 23.29
C GLU A 169 -14.56 4.93 23.50
N GLU A 170 -14.36 6.11 22.89
CA GLU A 170 -15.14 7.32 23.22
C GLU A 170 -15.44 8.24 22.02
N GLY A 171 -15.17 7.81 20.78
CA GLY A 171 -15.23 8.69 19.59
C GLY A 171 -14.08 9.71 19.56
N ILE A 172 -14.20 10.75 18.73
CA ILE A 172 -13.15 11.78 18.63
C ILE A 172 -13.32 12.77 19.79
N SER A 173 -12.27 12.96 20.59
CA SER A 173 -12.31 13.91 21.70
C SER A 173 -12.50 15.34 21.22
N HIS A 174 -13.13 16.18 22.06
CA HIS A 174 -13.39 17.59 21.75
C HIS A 174 -12.11 18.35 21.36
N GLU A 175 -11.00 18.01 21.99
CA GLU A 175 -9.66 18.56 21.83
C GLU A 175 -9.07 18.23 20.46
N VAL A 176 -9.17 16.97 20.05
CA VAL A 176 -8.75 16.54 18.72
C VAL A 176 -9.64 17.18 17.67
N HIS A 177 -10.95 17.23 17.93
CA HIS A 177 -11.90 17.89 17.05
C HIS A 177 -11.56 19.39 16.88
N HIS A 178 -11.17 20.08 17.97
CA HIS A 178 -10.71 21.47 17.92
C HIS A 178 -9.39 21.62 17.14
N LEU A 179 -8.43 20.73 17.33
CA LEU A 179 -7.19 20.71 16.55
C LEU A 179 -7.48 20.56 15.05
N ILE A 180 -8.32 19.57 14.68
CA ILE A 180 -8.70 19.33 13.30
C ILE A 180 -9.38 20.58 12.73
N LYS A 181 -10.31 21.20 13.47
CA LYS A 181 -10.94 22.47 13.05
C LYS A 181 -9.96 23.62 12.92
N SER A 182 -8.92 23.67 13.74
CA SER A 182 -7.93 24.76 13.70
C SER A 182 -6.97 24.62 12.52
N VAL A 183 -6.42 23.42 12.29
CA VAL A 183 -5.37 23.18 11.29
C VAL A 183 -5.96 22.81 9.92
N PHE A 184 -7.03 22.01 9.92
CA PHE A 184 -7.63 21.39 8.74
C PHE A 184 -8.99 21.99 8.37
N LYS A 185 -9.27 23.24 8.82
CA LYS A 185 -10.55 23.94 8.57
C LYS A 185 -10.98 23.88 7.11
N TYR A 186 -10.04 24.09 6.20
CA TYR A 186 -10.23 23.92 4.76
C TYR A 186 -9.19 22.94 4.27
N SER A 187 -9.65 21.76 3.87
CA SER A 187 -8.75 20.69 3.46
C SER A 187 -9.10 20.14 2.08
N SER A 188 -8.09 19.74 1.35
CA SER A 188 -8.25 18.78 0.27
C SER A 188 -8.33 17.40 0.91
N VAL A 189 -9.47 16.73 0.77
CA VAL A 189 -9.75 15.43 1.40
C VAL A 189 -9.94 14.36 0.35
N LYS A 190 -9.22 13.26 0.49
CA LYS A 190 -9.37 12.05 -0.32
C LYS A 190 -10.01 10.96 0.52
N VAL A 191 -11.09 10.39 0.04
CA VAL A 191 -11.77 9.26 0.69
C VAL A 191 -11.71 8.04 -0.22
N ARG A 192 -11.27 6.92 0.35
CA ARG A 192 -11.25 5.61 -0.31
C ARG A 192 -12.10 4.64 0.49
N THR A 193 -13.06 4.00 -0.16
CA THR A 193 -13.98 3.10 0.54
C THR A 193 -14.66 2.10 -0.39
N ASN A 194 -15.05 0.95 0.15
CA ASN A 194 -15.99 0.01 -0.47
C ASN A 194 -17.43 0.14 0.08
N CYS A 195 -17.73 1.19 0.85
CA CYS A 195 -18.99 1.40 1.58
C CYS A 195 -19.62 2.79 1.40
N ALA A 196 -19.27 3.55 0.35
CA ALA A 196 -19.63 4.98 0.23
C ALA A 196 -21.11 5.32 0.41
N ASN A 197 -22.05 4.45 -0.01
CA ASN A 197 -23.49 4.70 0.07
C ASN A 197 -24.01 4.94 1.51
N ASN A 198 -23.22 4.52 2.50
CA ASN A 198 -23.57 4.53 3.90
C ASN A 198 -23.09 5.78 4.66
N ILE A 199 -22.29 6.65 4.02
CA ILE A 199 -21.73 7.86 4.65
C ILE A 199 -22.49 9.07 4.13
N SER A 200 -23.29 9.70 4.99
CA SER A 200 -24.18 10.80 4.64
C SER A 200 -23.43 12.00 4.06
N CYS A 201 -22.28 12.37 4.61
CA CYS A 201 -21.45 13.47 4.11
C CYS A 201 -20.88 13.25 2.69
N LEU A 202 -20.94 12.02 2.15
CA LEU A 202 -20.42 11.68 0.82
C LEU A 202 -21.54 11.44 -0.22
N ARG A 203 -22.82 11.46 0.20
CA ARG A 203 -23.95 11.14 -0.69
C ARG A 203 -24.14 12.13 -1.83
N ASP A 204 -23.77 13.39 -1.63
CA ASP A 204 -23.97 14.48 -2.60
C ASP A 204 -22.72 14.78 -3.44
N VAL A 205 -21.66 13.97 -3.29
CA VAL A 205 -20.38 14.21 -3.96
C VAL A 205 -20.36 13.47 -5.30
N ASN A 206 -20.52 14.23 -6.38
CA ASN A 206 -20.63 13.72 -7.75
C ASN A 206 -19.31 13.27 -8.39
N LYS A 207 -18.16 13.39 -7.70
CA LYS A 207 -16.84 13.09 -8.29
C LYS A 207 -16.28 11.78 -7.75
N ILE A 208 -16.89 10.68 -8.18
CA ILE A 208 -16.26 9.35 -8.09
C ILE A 208 -15.17 9.32 -9.16
N ILE A 209 -13.91 9.16 -8.75
CA ILE A 209 -12.77 9.10 -9.66
C ILE A 209 -12.29 7.66 -9.75
N GLY A 210 -12.24 7.15 -10.97
CA GLY A 210 -11.59 5.88 -11.30
C GLY A 210 -12.56 4.81 -11.74
N ASN A 211 -12.47 4.45 -13.01
CA ASN A 211 -12.76 3.10 -13.46
C ASN A 211 -11.40 2.44 -13.67
N SER A 212 -11.14 1.34 -12.97
CA SER A 212 -9.96 0.51 -13.20
C SER A 212 -10.16 -0.26 -14.51
N THR A 213 -9.87 0.35 -15.66
CA THR A 213 -9.74 -0.43 -16.91
C THR A 213 -8.45 -1.23 -16.83
N ILE A 214 -8.58 -2.49 -16.42
CA ILE A 214 -7.44 -3.40 -16.33
C ILE A 214 -7.36 -4.18 -17.63
N ILE A 215 -6.38 -3.86 -18.46
CA ILE A 215 -6.10 -4.62 -19.67
C ILE A 215 -5.00 -5.64 -19.35
N PRO A 216 -5.24 -6.95 -19.52
CA PRO A 216 -4.21 -7.96 -19.33
C PRO A 216 -3.09 -7.77 -20.36
N LEU A 217 -1.85 -7.71 -19.89
CA LEU A 217 -0.66 -7.74 -20.73
C LEU A 217 -0.14 -9.18 -20.81
N LYS A 218 -0.13 -9.77 -22.00
CA LYS A 218 0.55 -11.06 -22.22
C LYS A 218 2.06 -10.86 -22.06
N LEU A 219 2.70 -11.66 -21.21
CA LEU A 219 4.14 -11.64 -21.00
C LEU A 219 4.80 -12.59 -22.01
N ASN A 220 5.73 -12.07 -22.81
CA ASN A 220 6.54 -12.85 -23.75
C ASN A 220 7.87 -13.17 -23.09
N ILE A 221 7.92 -14.27 -22.35
CA ILE A 221 9.05 -14.66 -21.51
C ILE A 221 9.83 -15.75 -22.25
N ARG A 222 11.13 -15.54 -22.40
CA ARG A 222 12.04 -16.49 -23.06
C ARG A 222 12.19 -17.79 -22.28
N ASP A 223 12.46 -17.70 -20.97
CA ASP A 223 12.65 -18.87 -20.10
C ASP A 223 11.76 -18.74 -18.85
N TYR A 224 10.96 -19.78 -18.60
CA TYR A 224 10.09 -19.84 -17.42
C TYR A 224 10.79 -20.57 -16.27
N PRO A 225 10.85 -19.99 -15.05
CA PRO A 225 11.47 -20.60 -13.89
C PRO A 225 10.68 -21.80 -13.36
N ILE A 226 11.36 -22.92 -13.09
CA ILE A 226 10.81 -23.92 -12.17
C ILE A 226 11.08 -23.48 -10.74
N PHE A 227 10.02 -23.23 -9.98
CA PHE A 227 10.10 -22.85 -8.57
C PHE A 227 10.13 -24.06 -7.62
N ASN A 228 10.77 -25.15 -8.02
CA ASN A 228 10.98 -26.36 -7.22
C ASN A 228 12.44 -26.44 -6.79
N VAL A 229 12.89 -25.41 -6.08
CA VAL A 229 14.29 -25.22 -5.68
C VAL A 229 14.36 -24.94 -4.19
N ASP A 230 15.53 -25.14 -3.60
CA ASP A 230 15.78 -24.74 -2.22
C ASP A 230 15.73 -23.21 -2.12
N PHE A 231 14.63 -22.70 -1.55
CA PHE A 231 14.41 -21.27 -1.37
C PHE A 231 15.41 -20.63 -0.40
N GLN A 232 16.16 -21.38 0.40
CA GLN A 232 17.21 -20.79 1.24
C GLN A 232 18.41 -20.31 0.42
N GLU A 233 18.77 -21.03 -0.64
CA GLU A 233 19.92 -20.70 -1.49
C GLU A 233 19.53 -19.83 -2.69
N ALA A 234 18.33 -20.05 -3.26
CA ALA A 234 17.87 -19.38 -4.48
C ALA A 234 17.10 -18.06 -4.24
N ASN A 235 16.87 -17.69 -2.98
CA ASN A 235 15.92 -16.64 -2.59
C ASN A 235 16.09 -15.31 -3.35
N GLN A 236 17.30 -14.78 -3.35
CA GLN A 236 17.60 -13.46 -3.90
C GLN A 236 17.41 -13.43 -5.42
N ALA A 237 17.85 -14.48 -6.10
CA ALA A 237 17.76 -14.58 -7.54
C ALA A 237 16.31 -14.75 -8.02
N ILE A 238 15.49 -15.50 -7.26
CA ILE A 238 14.05 -15.62 -7.50
C ILE A 238 13.37 -14.25 -7.32
N TYR A 239 13.67 -13.54 -6.24
CA TYR A 239 13.11 -12.21 -6.00
C TYR A 239 13.48 -11.22 -7.11
N GLU A 240 14.73 -11.22 -7.55
CA GLU A 240 15.20 -10.39 -8.67
C GLU A 240 14.50 -10.75 -9.98
N TYR A 241 14.40 -12.04 -10.30
CA TYR A 241 13.68 -12.52 -11.48
C TYR A 241 12.21 -12.07 -11.46
N LEU A 242 11.51 -12.28 -10.34
CA LEU A 242 10.11 -11.87 -10.18
C LEU A 242 9.96 -10.36 -10.31
N THR A 243 10.91 -9.58 -9.79
CA THR A 243 10.92 -8.12 -9.96
C THR A 243 11.02 -7.74 -11.43
N LEU A 244 11.98 -8.32 -12.16
CA LEU A 244 12.14 -8.11 -13.61
C LEU A 244 10.89 -8.52 -14.38
N LEU A 245 10.24 -9.60 -13.96
CA LEU A 245 9.01 -10.10 -14.55
C LEU A 245 7.84 -9.14 -14.31
N HIS A 246 7.67 -8.66 -13.08
CA HIS A 246 6.61 -7.72 -12.72
C HIS A 246 6.78 -6.34 -13.36
N ILE A 247 8.00 -5.91 -13.70
CA ILE A 247 8.23 -4.69 -14.50
C ILE A 247 8.17 -4.94 -16.02
N ASN A 248 7.93 -6.18 -16.46
CA ASN A 248 7.97 -6.60 -17.87
C ASN A 248 9.30 -6.19 -18.53
N SER A 249 10.42 -6.50 -17.87
CA SER A 249 11.76 -6.11 -18.33
C SER A 249 12.06 -6.73 -19.69
N PRO A 250 12.57 -5.95 -20.66
CA PRO A 250 13.05 -6.46 -21.95
C PRO A 250 14.11 -7.55 -21.81
N GLN A 251 14.84 -7.57 -20.68
CA GLN A 251 15.88 -8.56 -20.38
C GLN A 251 15.34 -10.01 -20.30
N LEU A 252 14.03 -10.18 -20.12
CA LEU A 252 13.36 -11.49 -20.07
C LEU A 252 12.68 -11.87 -21.39
N THR A 253 12.74 -11.00 -22.40
CA THR A 253 11.99 -11.17 -23.67
C THR A 253 12.87 -11.77 -24.78
N GLU A 254 12.24 -12.33 -25.81
CA GLU A 254 12.93 -12.98 -26.94
C GLU A 254 13.60 -11.98 -27.91
N ASN A 255 13.15 -10.72 -27.98
CA ASN A 255 13.66 -9.70 -28.90
C ASN A 255 14.89 -8.94 -28.35
N ILE A 256 15.99 -9.67 -28.15
CA ILE A 256 17.25 -9.14 -27.59
C ILE A 256 18.20 -8.57 -28.66
N ASP A 257 17.80 -8.51 -29.94
CA ASP A 257 18.73 -8.19 -31.03
C ASP A 257 19.37 -6.78 -30.99
N ASP A 258 18.90 -5.85 -30.14
CA ASP A 258 19.49 -4.50 -30.01
C ASP A 258 20.03 -4.13 -28.61
N TYR A 259 19.89 -4.99 -27.60
CA TYR A 259 20.39 -4.71 -26.25
C TYR A 259 21.13 -5.91 -25.69
N ILE A 260 22.43 -5.75 -25.38
CA ILE A 260 23.20 -6.76 -24.64
C ILE A 260 22.51 -6.98 -23.27
N SER A 261 21.64 -7.99 -23.18
CA SER A 261 21.07 -8.41 -21.90
C SER A 261 22.19 -9.00 -21.06
N SER A 262 22.63 -8.26 -20.05
CA SER A 262 23.63 -8.72 -19.10
C SER A 262 23.05 -9.64 -18.01
N TYR A 263 21.72 -9.68 -17.89
CA TYR A 263 21.04 -10.53 -16.93
C TYR A 263 20.96 -11.95 -17.46
N LYS A 264 21.53 -12.89 -16.71
CA LYS A 264 21.40 -14.32 -16.96
C LYS A 264 20.38 -14.89 -15.99
N ILE A 265 19.30 -15.44 -16.53
CA ILE A 265 18.35 -16.21 -15.72
C ILE A 265 19.14 -17.37 -15.08
N PRO A 266 19.08 -17.54 -13.75
CA PRO A 266 19.81 -18.62 -13.09
C PRO A 266 19.50 -19.98 -13.72
N GLU A 267 20.53 -20.78 -13.98
CA GLU A 267 20.40 -22.06 -14.71
C GLU A 267 19.48 -23.06 -14.01
N TYR A 268 19.40 -23.02 -12.68
CA TYR A 268 18.48 -23.85 -11.89
C TYR A 268 17.00 -23.43 -12.00
N LEU A 269 16.73 -22.25 -12.59
CA LEU A 269 15.39 -21.80 -12.93
C LEU A 269 15.03 -22.14 -14.38
N ALA A 270 15.98 -22.10 -15.32
CA ALA A 270 15.70 -22.25 -16.75
C ALA A 270 15.22 -23.67 -17.15
N GLN A 271 14.07 -23.76 -17.82
CA GLN A 271 13.62 -24.97 -18.52
C GLN A 271 13.98 -24.93 -20.01
N ASN A 272 14.40 -26.07 -20.56
CA ASN A 272 14.32 -26.30 -22.01
C ASN A 272 12.84 -26.35 -22.42
N THR A 273 12.46 -25.42 -23.28
CA THR A 273 11.09 -25.11 -23.71
C THR A 273 10.48 -26.17 -24.63
N GLU A 274 9.63 -27.04 -24.10
CA GLU A 274 8.58 -27.73 -24.90
C GLU A 274 7.15 -27.30 -24.51
N HIS A 275 6.95 -26.61 -23.38
CA HIS A 275 5.64 -26.15 -22.92
C HIS A 275 5.68 -24.70 -22.42
N LEU A 276 5.59 -23.73 -23.34
CA LEU A 276 5.40 -22.32 -23.00
C LEU A 276 4.03 -22.15 -22.31
N GLN A 277 4.03 -21.79 -21.02
CA GLN A 277 2.81 -21.38 -20.32
C GLN A 277 2.53 -19.92 -20.63
N GLU A 278 1.34 -19.61 -21.13
CA GLU A 278 0.92 -18.23 -21.31
C GLU A 278 0.72 -17.55 -19.94
N LEU A 279 1.51 -16.52 -19.67
CA LEU A 279 1.34 -15.66 -18.50
C LEU A 279 0.76 -14.31 -18.89
N TYR A 280 -0.09 -13.80 -18.02
CA TYR A 280 -0.74 -12.52 -18.15
C TYR A 280 -0.47 -11.68 -16.91
N LYS A 281 0.03 -10.46 -17.12
CA LYS A 281 0.22 -9.45 -16.10
C LYS A 281 -1.00 -8.54 -16.05
N TYR A 282 -1.49 -8.30 -14.84
CA TYR A 282 -2.52 -7.33 -14.51
C TYR A 282 -1.90 -6.28 -13.61
N THR A 283 -2.21 -5.01 -13.84
CA THR A 283 -1.73 -3.91 -13.01
C THR A 283 -2.92 -3.12 -12.48
N PHE A 284 -2.85 -2.81 -11.20
CA PHE A 284 -3.86 -2.08 -10.45
C PHE A 284 -3.20 -0.91 -9.75
N ASP A 285 -3.78 0.28 -9.87
CA ASP A 285 -3.22 1.47 -9.23
C ASP A 285 -3.40 1.43 -7.72
N GLU A 286 -4.62 1.10 -7.26
CA GLU A 286 -4.92 0.93 -5.84
C GLU A 286 -5.91 -0.23 -5.65
N ILE A 287 -5.64 -1.12 -4.70
CA ILE A 287 -6.56 -2.22 -4.33
C ILE A 287 -6.74 -2.32 -2.82
N ASP A 288 -7.93 -2.77 -2.43
CA ASP A 288 -8.27 -3.23 -1.09
C ASP A 288 -7.59 -4.57 -0.83
N PHE A 289 -7.10 -4.77 0.40
CA PHE A 289 -6.63 -6.05 0.89
C PHE A 289 -7.59 -7.22 0.60
N SER A 290 -8.91 -7.01 0.64
CA SER A 290 -9.88 -8.09 0.36
C SER A 290 -9.72 -8.71 -1.05
N VAL A 291 -9.21 -7.92 -1.99
CA VAL A 291 -8.84 -8.37 -3.34
C VAL A 291 -7.65 -9.32 -3.28
N LEU A 292 -6.69 -9.08 -2.40
CA LEU A 292 -5.48 -9.90 -2.27
C LEU A 292 -5.79 -11.32 -1.79
N ASP A 293 -6.64 -11.50 -0.78
CA ASP A 293 -7.02 -12.86 -0.34
C ASP A 293 -7.71 -13.62 -1.50
N SER A 294 -8.53 -12.92 -2.29
CA SER A 294 -9.14 -13.49 -3.50
C SER A 294 -8.11 -13.82 -4.59
N LEU A 295 -7.10 -12.96 -4.81
CA LEU A 295 -5.99 -13.21 -5.73
C LEU A 295 -5.15 -14.42 -5.29
N MET A 296 -4.85 -14.54 -4.00
CA MET A 296 -4.09 -15.65 -3.44
C MET A 296 -4.81 -16.99 -3.51
N ARG A 297 -6.15 -16.98 -3.55
CA ARG A 297 -6.99 -18.17 -3.79
C ARG A 297 -7.19 -18.47 -5.27
N SER A 298 -6.90 -17.53 -6.15
CA SER A 298 -6.86 -17.75 -7.59
C SER A 298 -5.53 -18.39 -7.99
N ASN A 299 -5.43 -18.97 -9.19
CA ASN A 299 -4.20 -19.53 -9.77
C ASN A 299 -3.15 -18.44 -10.12
N CYS A 300 -2.93 -17.52 -9.18
CA CYS A 300 -1.92 -16.49 -9.18
C CYS A 300 -0.56 -17.13 -9.00
N LEU A 301 0.36 -16.78 -9.89
CA LEU A 301 1.76 -17.15 -9.74
C LEU A 301 2.45 -16.20 -8.76
N SER A 302 2.32 -14.90 -8.98
CA SER A 302 3.02 -13.91 -8.15
C SER A 302 2.27 -12.59 -8.06
N ILE A 303 2.48 -11.91 -6.93
CA ILE A 303 1.94 -10.59 -6.63
C ILE A 303 3.09 -9.70 -6.20
N SER A 304 3.25 -8.55 -6.84
CA SER A 304 4.12 -7.46 -6.41
C SER A 304 3.22 -6.30 -6.03
N ALA A 305 3.37 -5.78 -4.81
CA ALA A 305 2.56 -4.69 -4.31
C ALA A 305 3.42 -3.69 -3.54
N TYR A 306 3.15 -2.41 -3.71
CA TYR A 306 3.80 -1.36 -2.93
C TYR A 306 2.84 -0.85 -1.87
N ALA A 307 3.34 -0.74 -0.64
CA ALA A 307 2.75 0.10 0.39
C ALA A 307 3.58 1.39 0.50
N THR A 308 3.13 2.33 1.32
CA THR A 308 3.74 3.66 1.48
C THR A 308 5.25 3.61 1.77
N ASP A 309 5.71 2.58 2.49
CA ASP A 309 7.08 2.44 2.98
C ASP A 309 7.65 1.03 2.77
N SER A 310 7.00 0.19 1.97
CA SER A 310 7.46 -1.18 1.78
C SER A 310 7.04 -1.76 0.43
N HIS A 311 7.85 -2.69 -0.06
CA HIS A 311 7.52 -3.52 -1.20
C HIS A 311 7.26 -4.95 -0.72
N ILE A 312 6.12 -5.49 -1.13
CA ILE A 312 5.66 -6.82 -0.80
C ILE A 312 5.66 -7.65 -2.08
N MET A 313 6.43 -8.73 -2.10
CA MET A 313 6.42 -9.72 -3.17
C MET A 313 5.89 -11.03 -2.60
N ILE A 314 4.94 -11.65 -3.30
CA ILE A 314 4.40 -12.96 -2.98
C ILE A 314 4.59 -13.87 -4.18
N LEU A 315 5.12 -15.06 -3.94
CA LEU A 315 5.17 -16.16 -4.90
C LEU A 315 4.29 -17.28 -4.38
N ASN A 316 3.36 -17.74 -5.22
CA ASN A 316 2.45 -18.83 -4.92
C ASN A 316 2.67 -19.95 -5.94
N THR A 317 3.26 -21.05 -5.49
CA THR A 317 3.44 -22.28 -6.26
C THR A 317 2.53 -23.36 -5.70
N GLN A 318 2.45 -24.51 -6.37
CA GLN A 318 1.60 -25.62 -5.90
C GLN A 318 1.96 -26.10 -4.49
N ASN A 319 3.23 -26.00 -4.10
CA ASN A 319 3.75 -26.58 -2.85
C ASN A 319 4.42 -25.54 -1.95
N THR A 320 4.49 -24.27 -2.35
CA THR A 320 5.24 -23.26 -1.60
C THR A 320 4.60 -21.90 -1.73
N LEU A 321 4.44 -21.24 -0.59
CA LEU A 321 4.07 -19.84 -0.49
C LEU A 321 5.26 -19.06 0.08
N VAL A 322 5.77 -18.09 -0.68
CA VAL A 322 6.89 -17.24 -0.27
C VAL A 322 6.45 -15.78 -0.21
N LEU A 323 6.84 -15.11 0.86
CA LEU A 323 6.60 -13.70 1.13
C LEU A 323 7.94 -12.99 1.33
N TRP A 324 8.19 -11.95 0.53
CA TRP A 324 9.25 -10.97 0.77
C TRP A 324 8.63 -9.64 1.20
N GLU A 325 9.17 -9.06 2.26
CA GLU A 325 8.81 -7.75 2.80
C GLU A 325 10.06 -6.87 2.85
N CYS A 326 10.21 -5.98 1.87
CA CYS A 326 11.35 -5.08 1.74
C CYS A 326 11.00 -3.66 2.19
N GLN A 327 11.82 -3.08 3.07
CA GLN A 327 11.76 -1.68 3.53
C GLN A 327 12.86 -0.84 2.88
#